data_AF-A0A101GPA7-F1
#
_entry.id   AF-A0A101GPA7-F1
#
_cell.length_a   1.000
_cell.length_b   1.000
_cell.length_c   1.000
_cell.angle_alpha   90.00
_cell.angle_beta   90.00
_cell.angle_gamma   90.00
#
_symmetry.space_group_name_H-M   'P 1'
#
loop_
_entity.id
_entity.type
_entity.pdbx_description
1 polymer ?
#
loop_
_entity_poly.entity_id
_entity_poly.type
_entity_poly.pdbx_seq_one_letter_code
_entity_poly.pdbx_strand_id
1 'polypeptide(L)'
;ETVAPAAGPGAAVVTDIKAGRAIFGAWSPPVGSRVIFEDKDGEPYMAEGPPHRGDVMKILAAPSQCPFFVELENRPGGRVTAWYGGGPKVLGRVIRPLGGTGRFDGTIFQDTGRIRANHPGVIDVCTSPEGLVGGFQIIPMEHAFSREMLGAWKMTQWMIVGPAEMGGSDLKGSGPLFSGGLLPGPSRDETLWDLWSTYGRKPLVLVRLDGGPWTKMPALTGRQDHALEGVTHIRIYFPFTAEPQGAGPARSPAAK
;
A
#
# COMPACT_ATOMS: atom_id res chain seq x y z
N GLU A 1 11.48 -14.41 13.04
CA GLU A 1 11.94 -13.02 12.85
C GLU A 1 11.80 -12.66 11.39
N THR A 2 11.16 -11.54 11.07
CA THR A 2 11.08 -11.04 9.69
C THR A 2 11.88 -9.76 9.63
N VAL A 3 13.12 -9.84 9.16
CA VAL A 3 14.00 -8.68 9.00
C VAL A 3 13.71 -8.06 7.63
N ALA A 4 13.42 -6.76 7.59
CA ALA A 4 13.32 -6.05 6.32
C ALA A 4 14.72 -6.04 5.65
N PRO A 5 14.87 -6.56 4.41
CA PRO A 5 16.17 -6.83 3.79
C PRO A 5 17.04 -5.58 3.50
N ALA A 6 16.55 -4.37 3.79
CA ALA A 6 17.23 -3.10 3.49
C ALA A 6 17.62 -2.28 4.73
N ALA A 7 17.32 -2.73 5.95
CA ALA A 7 17.68 -2.00 7.17
C ALA A 7 19.10 -2.39 7.63
N GLY A 8 20.01 -1.41 7.72
CA GLY A 8 21.31 -1.62 8.35
C GLY A 8 21.19 -1.98 9.84
N PRO A 9 22.27 -2.46 10.49
CA PRO A 9 22.27 -2.72 11.92
C PRO A 9 21.77 -1.49 12.71
N GLY A 10 20.76 -1.68 13.56
CA GLY A 10 20.14 -0.60 14.34
C GLY A 10 19.06 0.23 13.61
N ALA A 11 18.76 -0.06 12.35
CA ALA A 11 17.73 0.66 11.57
C ALA A 11 16.34 -0.02 11.61
N ALA A 12 16.09 -0.90 12.59
CA ALA A 12 14.84 -1.64 12.72
C ALA A 12 14.31 -1.60 14.15
N VAL A 13 12.99 -1.52 14.29
CA VAL A 13 12.27 -1.78 15.55
C VAL A 13 11.85 -3.24 15.54
N VAL A 14 12.29 -4.00 16.55
CA VAL A 14 11.89 -5.39 16.75
C VAL A 14 10.76 -5.43 17.76
N THR A 15 9.70 -6.17 17.44
CA THR A 15 8.50 -6.32 18.25
C THR A 15 8.02 -7.76 18.21
N ASP A 16 7.31 -8.17 19.27
CA ASP A 16 6.59 -9.43 19.39
C ASP A 16 5.20 -9.40 18.73
N ILE A 17 4.78 -8.24 18.19
CA ILE A 17 3.55 -8.12 17.40
C ILE A 17 3.63 -9.05 16.19
N LYS A 18 2.62 -9.92 16.07
CA LYS A 18 2.49 -10.85 14.96
C LYS A 18 2.46 -10.11 13.61
N ALA A 19 3.28 -10.57 12.67
CA ALA A 19 3.30 -10.03 11.31
C ALA A 19 1.92 -10.07 10.66
N GLY A 20 1.53 -8.97 10.01
CA GLY A 20 0.24 -8.86 9.31
C GLY A 20 -0.96 -8.60 10.23
N ARG A 21 -0.73 -8.32 11.51
CA ARG A 21 -1.75 -7.98 12.49
C ARG A 21 -1.45 -6.64 13.14
N ALA A 22 -2.42 -6.06 13.84
CA ALA A 22 -2.28 -4.80 14.56
C ALA A 22 -1.69 -3.67 13.67
N ILE A 23 -0.61 -3.01 14.08
CA ILE A 23 0.03 -1.92 13.32
C ILE A 23 0.67 -2.37 12.00
N PHE A 24 0.71 -3.68 11.71
CA PHE A 24 1.14 -4.25 10.44
C PHE A 24 -0.02 -4.83 9.62
N GLY A 25 -1.27 -4.59 10.04
CA GLY A 25 -2.51 -5.09 9.44
C GLY A 25 -3.65 -4.08 9.61
N ALA A 26 -4.69 -4.45 10.38
CA ALA A 26 -5.89 -3.64 10.61
C ALA A 26 -5.63 -2.19 11.06
N TRP A 27 -4.64 -2.01 11.93
CA TRP A 27 -4.28 -0.73 12.55
C TRP A 27 -3.07 -0.07 11.89
N SER A 28 -2.69 -0.52 10.69
CA SER A 28 -1.54 0.05 9.98
C SER A 28 -1.70 1.56 9.81
N PRO A 29 -0.68 2.35 10.18
CA PRO A 29 -0.66 3.77 9.86
C PRO A 29 -0.51 3.96 8.35
N PRO A 30 -1.09 5.02 7.77
CA PRO A 30 -0.81 5.45 6.41
C PRO A 30 0.69 5.70 6.19
N VAL A 31 1.19 5.44 4.99
CA VAL A 31 2.58 5.79 4.64
C VAL A 31 2.78 7.30 4.75
N GLY A 32 3.89 7.71 5.36
CA GLY A 32 4.16 9.12 5.63
C GLY A 32 3.57 9.65 6.95
N SER A 33 2.96 8.79 7.77
CA SER A 33 2.52 9.16 9.13
C SER A 33 3.70 9.67 9.97
N ARG A 34 3.48 10.74 10.74
CA ARG A 34 4.52 11.33 11.58
C ARG A 34 4.79 10.44 12.79
N VAL A 35 6.06 10.24 13.11
CA VAL A 35 6.50 9.54 14.32
C VAL A 35 7.07 10.55 15.29
N ILE A 36 6.62 10.51 16.55
CA ILE A 36 7.16 11.26 17.68
C ILE A 36 7.47 10.30 18.83
N PHE A 37 8.34 10.69 19.75
CA PHE A 37 8.62 9.94 20.97
C PHE A 37 8.20 10.76 22.18
N GLU A 38 7.82 10.10 23.25
CA GLU A 38 7.65 10.71 24.57
C GLU A 38 8.62 10.07 25.54
N ASP A 39 9.30 10.88 26.34
CA ASP A 39 10.19 10.40 27.39
C ASP A 39 9.39 9.90 28.62
N LYS A 40 10.13 9.49 29.66
CA LYS A 40 9.56 9.00 30.93
C LYS A 40 8.66 10.01 31.65
N ASP A 41 8.86 11.30 31.40
CA ASP A 41 8.13 12.40 32.02
C ASP A 41 6.92 12.81 31.14
N GLY A 42 6.78 12.18 29.96
CA GLY A 42 5.70 12.41 28.99
C GLY A 42 6.00 13.54 28.00
N GLU A 43 7.23 14.05 27.97
CA GLU A 43 7.59 15.18 27.12
C GLU A 43 7.87 14.72 25.68
N PRO A 44 7.22 15.32 24.67
CA PRO A 44 7.36 14.89 23.28
C PRO A 44 8.65 15.39 22.64
N TYR A 45 9.33 14.52 21.91
CA TYR A 45 10.54 14.87 21.15
C TYR A 45 10.61 14.15 19.80
N MET A 46 11.44 14.68 18.89
CA MET A 46 11.79 14.03 17.62
C MET A 46 13.15 13.35 17.78
N ALA A 47 13.21 12.06 17.49
CA ALA A 47 14.45 11.32 17.62
C ALA A 47 15.48 11.71 16.54
N GLU A 48 16.64 12.20 16.96
CA GLU A 48 17.81 12.41 16.09
C GLU A 48 18.76 11.20 16.07
N GLY A 49 18.55 10.26 17.00
CA GLY A 49 19.27 8.98 17.14
C GLY A 49 18.35 7.90 17.70
N PRO A 50 18.88 6.73 18.12
CA PRO A 50 18.07 5.69 18.73
C PRO A 50 17.33 6.21 19.98
N PRO A 51 16.02 5.91 20.15
CA PRO A 51 15.27 6.33 21.32
C PRO A 51 15.77 5.64 22.60
N HIS A 52 15.49 6.24 23.77
CA HIS A 52 15.91 5.68 25.05
C HIS A 52 15.00 4.54 25.49
N ARG A 53 15.54 3.68 26.35
CA ARG A 53 14.75 2.63 27.00
C ARG A 53 13.68 3.28 27.88
N GLY A 54 12.42 2.92 27.64
CA GLY A 54 11.27 3.42 28.37
C GLY A 54 10.47 4.48 27.61
N ASP A 55 11.03 5.03 26.53
CA ASP A 55 10.33 6.00 25.70
C ASP A 55 9.14 5.36 24.98
N VAL A 56 8.10 6.16 24.77
CA VAL A 56 6.88 5.76 24.06
C VAL A 56 6.92 6.30 22.63
N MET A 57 6.98 5.41 21.64
CA MET A 57 6.86 5.78 20.23
C MET A 57 5.38 5.99 19.86
N LYS A 58 5.03 7.19 19.41
CA LYS A 58 3.69 7.52 18.90
C LYS A 58 3.72 7.71 17.39
N ILE A 59 2.86 6.97 16.68
CA ILE A 59 2.65 7.13 15.24
C ILE A 59 1.33 7.87 15.03
N LEU A 60 1.43 9.10 14.53
CA LEU A 60 0.30 9.99 14.35
C LEU A 60 -0.34 9.74 12.97
N ALA A 61 -1.41 8.94 12.96
CA ALA A 61 -2.18 8.63 11.76
C ALA A 61 -3.29 9.67 11.55
N ALA A 62 -3.00 10.71 10.78
CA ALA A 62 -4.01 11.69 10.38
C ALA A 62 -4.77 11.22 9.13
N PRO A 63 -6.10 11.40 9.05
CA PRO A 63 -6.85 11.16 7.82
C PRO A 63 -6.32 12.06 6.69
N SER A 64 -5.90 11.47 5.58
CA SER A 64 -5.55 12.20 4.35
C SER A 64 -6.71 12.16 3.36
N GLN A 65 -6.94 13.25 2.63
CA GLN A 65 -7.88 13.23 1.51
C GLN A 65 -7.37 12.28 0.42
N CYS A 66 -8.09 11.17 0.22
CA CYS A 66 -7.74 10.14 -0.76
C CYS A 66 -8.73 10.17 -1.93
N PRO A 67 -8.34 9.70 -3.14
CA PRO A 67 -9.30 9.41 -4.19
C PRO A 67 -10.21 8.26 -3.76
N PHE A 68 -11.33 8.07 -4.46
CA PHE A 68 -12.16 6.87 -4.29
C PHE A 68 -11.42 5.62 -4.79
N PHE A 69 -10.77 5.75 -5.95
CA PHE A 69 -9.95 4.71 -6.54
C PHE A 69 -8.92 5.29 -7.51
N VAL A 70 -7.90 4.49 -7.83
CA VAL A 70 -6.96 4.75 -8.92
C VAL A 70 -7.11 3.66 -9.97
N GLU A 71 -7.05 4.04 -11.24
CA GLU A 71 -7.01 3.14 -12.38
C GLU A 71 -5.67 3.22 -13.08
N LEU A 72 -5.14 2.07 -13.47
CA LEU A 72 -3.89 1.93 -14.21
C LEU A 72 -4.20 1.17 -15.50
N GLU A 73 -3.96 1.80 -16.64
CA GLU A 73 -3.96 1.12 -17.94
C GLU A 73 -2.67 0.27 -18.05
N ASN A 74 -2.78 -1.06 -18.02
CA ASN A 74 -1.64 -1.98 -17.99
C ASN A 74 -0.99 -2.15 -19.37
N ARG A 75 -0.36 -1.08 -19.86
CA ARG A 75 0.39 -1.06 -21.12
C ARG A 75 1.43 0.07 -21.09
N PRO A 76 2.51 0.02 -21.89
CA PRO A 76 3.44 1.13 -22.00
C PRO A 76 2.72 2.43 -22.38
N GLY A 77 3.00 3.51 -21.66
CA GLY A 77 2.35 4.80 -21.81
C GLY A 77 0.89 4.86 -21.30
N GLY A 78 0.40 3.78 -20.70
CA GLY A 78 -0.94 3.71 -20.13
C GLY A 78 -1.14 4.74 -19.02
N ARG A 79 -2.31 5.34 -18.93
CA ARG A 79 -2.59 6.37 -17.91
C ARG A 79 -2.76 5.74 -16.52
N VAL A 80 -2.27 6.46 -15.52
CA VAL A 80 -2.58 6.24 -14.11
C VAL A 80 -3.45 7.39 -13.63
N THR A 81 -4.72 7.11 -13.32
CA THR A 81 -5.75 8.12 -13.06
C THR A 81 -6.40 7.92 -11.71
N ALA A 82 -6.35 8.94 -10.85
CA ALA A 82 -7.06 8.98 -9.58
C ALA A 82 -8.44 9.64 -9.74
N TRP A 83 -9.46 9.06 -9.12
CA TRP A 83 -10.83 9.55 -9.20
C TRP A 83 -11.27 10.15 -7.87
N TYR A 84 -11.48 11.47 -7.85
CA TYR A 84 -11.96 12.21 -6.68
C TYR A 84 -13.40 12.68 -6.88
N GLY A 85 -14.04 13.17 -5.82
CA GLY A 85 -15.35 13.84 -5.91
C GLY A 85 -15.34 15.06 -6.83
N GLY A 86 -14.20 15.74 -6.96
CA GLY A 86 -14.01 16.86 -7.89
C GLY A 86 -13.64 16.46 -9.33
N GLY A 87 -13.61 15.16 -9.65
CA GLY A 87 -13.24 14.65 -10.96
C GLY A 87 -11.90 13.90 -11.02
N PRO A 88 -11.57 13.33 -12.18
CA PRO A 88 -10.35 12.55 -12.37
C PRO A 88 -9.10 13.44 -12.45
N LYS A 89 -7.99 12.93 -11.89
CA LYS A 89 -6.66 13.51 -12.01
C LYS A 89 -5.69 12.46 -12.54
N VAL A 90 -4.96 12.81 -13.58
CA VAL A 90 -3.88 11.99 -14.10
C VAL A 90 -2.67 12.10 -13.16
N LEU A 91 -2.27 11.00 -12.55
CA LEU A 91 -1.13 10.94 -11.63
C LEU A 91 0.18 10.62 -12.36
N GLY A 92 0.10 9.80 -13.41
CA GLY A 92 1.29 9.19 -13.98
C GLY A 92 1.05 8.43 -15.27
N ARG A 93 2.10 7.74 -15.70
CA ARG A 93 2.10 6.82 -16.84
C ARG A 93 2.75 5.51 -16.46
N VAL A 94 2.22 4.41 -16.96
CA VAL A 94 2.86 3.10 -16.87
C VAL A 94 4.05 3.09 -17.82
N ILE A 95 5.25 2.98 -17.27
CA ILE A 95 6.51 2.85 -18.01
C ILE A 95 6.73 1.39 -18.41
N ARG A 96 6.51 0.48 -17.46
CA ARG A 96 6.59 -0.96 -17.67
C ARG A 96 5.31 -1.62 -17.18
N PRO A 97 4.59 -2.35 -18.04
CA PRO A 97 3.39 -3.07 -17.62
C PRO A 97 3.72 -4.32 -16.81
N LEU A 98 2.72 -4.77 -16.07
CA LEU A 98 2.69 -6.04 -15.38
C LEU A 98 2.36 -7.18 -16.35
N GLY A 99 3.00 -8.34 -16.20
CA GLY A 99 2.68 -9.54 -16.98
C GLY A 99 2.62 -10.83 -16.16
N GLY A 100 3.12 -10.83 -14.91
CA GLY A 100 3.21 -12.03 -14.10
C GLY A 100 3.14 -11.79 -12.60
N THR A 101 3.24 -12.88 -11.85
CA THR A 101 3.26 -12.91 -10.37
C THR A 101 4.59 -13.43 -9.87
N GLY A 102 4.95 -13.05 -8.65
CA GLY A 102 6.23 -13.33 -8.00
C GLY A 102 6.06 -13.84 -6.57
N ARG A 103 7.18 -14.24 -5.98
CA ARG A 103 7.25 -14.65 -4.58
C ARG A 103 7.65 -13.47 -3.71
N PHE A 104 6.65 -12.77 -3.19
CA PHE A 104 6.83 -11.68 -2.23
C PHE A 104 6.35 -12.19 -0.87
N ASP A 105 7.27 -12.56 0.03
CA ASP A 105 6.94 -13.33 1.25
C ASP A 105 5.88 -12.67 2.13
N GLY A 106 5.81 -11.34 2.13
CA GLY A 106 4.78 -10.61 2.85
C GLY A 106 3.35 -10.98 2.41
N THR A 107 3.13 -11.38 1.16
CA THR A 107 1.79 -11.66 0.61
C THR A 107 1.06 -12.77 1.34
N ILE A 108 1.76 -13.61 2.11
CA ILE A 108 1.17 -14.64 2.96
C ILE A 108 0.14 -14.11 3.98
N PHE A 109 0.22 -12.83 4.36
CA PHE A 109 -0.61 -12.27 5.43
C PHE A 109 -1.89 -11.56 4.94
N GLN A 110 -2.19 -11.58 3.64
CA GLN A 110 -3.41 -10.97 3.09
C GLN A 110 -4.00 -11.84 1.97
N ASP A 111 -5.27 -11.60 1.66
CA ASP A 111 -6.03 -12.40 0.69
C ASP A 111 -5.87 -11.87 -0.75
N THR A 112 -6.31 -12.64 -1.73
CA THR A 112 -6.27 -12.27 -3.16
C THR A 112 -6.96 -10.93 -3.41
N GLY A 113 -6.31 -10.06 -4.21
CA GLY A 113 -6.84 -8.74 -4.56
C GLY A 113 -6.76 -7.72 -3.43
N ARG A 114 -5.89 -7.95 -2.44
CA ARG A 114 -5.60 -7.03 -1.34
C ARG A 114 -4.20 -6.46 -1.45
N ILE A 115 -3.99 -5.32 -0.80
CA ILE A 115 -2.66 -4.75 -0.59
C ILE A 115 -2.13 -5.36 0.69
N ARG A 116 -0.87 -5.79 0.69
CA ARG A 116 -0.22 -6.32 1.89
C ARG A 116 0.71 -5.34 2.56
N ALA A 117 1.42 -4.59 1.74
CA ALA A 117 2.39 -3.63 2.18
C ALA A 117 2.37 -2.46 1.21
N ASN A 118 2.55 -1.27 1.77
CA ASN A 118 2.89 -0.11 1.00
C ASN A 118 3.97 0.67 1.76
N HIS A 119 4.90 1.24 1.01
CA HIS A 119 5.92 2.14 1.51
C HIS A 119 6.27 3.15 0.41
N PRO A 120 7.14 4.14 0.65
CA PRO A 120 7.43 5.19 -0.32
C PRO A 120 7.87 4.72 -1.72
N GLY A 121 8.27 3.45 -1.88
CA GLY A 121 8.72 2.90 -3.16
C GLY A 121 7.87 1.75 -3.70
N VAL A 122 6.88 1.23 -2.97
CA VAL A 122 6.19 0.00 -3.40
C VAL A 122 4.74 0.00 -2.93
N ILE A 123 3.86 -0.49 -3.78
CA ILE A 123 2.57 -1.06 -3.43
C ILE A 123 2.64 -2.55 -3.75
N ASP A 124 2.50 -3.42 -2.75
CA ASP A 124 2.55 -4.88 -2.92
C ASP A 124 1.14 -5.47 -2.90
N VAL A 125 0.74 -6.09 -4.00
CA VAL A 125 -0.61 -6.62 -4.24
C VAL A 125 -0.59 -8.13 -4.21
N CYS A 126 -1.45 -8.72 -3.37
CA CYS A 126 -1.60 -10.16 -3.23
C CYS A 126 -2.42 -10.74 -4.39
N THR A 127 -1.91 -11.81 -4.98
CA THR A 127 -2.64 -12.63 -5.95
C THR A 127 -3.03 -13.99 -5.39
N SER A 128 -2.41 -14.46 -4.30
CA SER A 128 -2.77 -15.74 -3.66
C SER A 128 -3.72 -15.55 -2.48
N PRO A 129 -4.44 -16.62 -2.07
CA PRO A 129 -5.18 -16.64 -0.80
C PRO A 129 -4.26 -16.41 0.42
N GLU A 130 -4.82 -15.88 1.52
CA GLU A 130 -4.12 -15.75 2.80
C GLU A 130 -3.52 -17.11 3.22
N GLY A 131 -2.27 -17.12 3.68
CA GLY A 131 -1.51 -18.33 3.99
C GLY A 131 -0.65 -18.87 2.83
N LEU A 132 -0.80 -18.33 1.62
CA LEU A 132 0.02 -18.66 0.45
C LEU A 132 0.78 -17.43 -0.07
N VAL A 133 1.91 -17.65 -0.73
CA VAL A 133 2.76 -16.58 -1.28
C VAL A 133 2.48 -16.39 -2.77
N GLY A 134 2.21 -15.16 -3.18
CA GLY A 134 1.93 -14.80 -4.57
C GLY A 134 1.48 -13.34 -4.67
N GLY A 135 2.17 -12.55 -5.50
CA GLY A 135 1.79 -11.17 -5.72
C GLY A 135 2.56 -10.47 -6.83
N PHE A 136 2.34 -9.17 -6.94
CA PHE A 136 3.11 -8.28 -7.79
C PHE A 136 3.25 -6.91 -7.13
N GLN A 137 4.23 -6.14 -7.59
CA GLN A 137 4.50 -4.82 -7.04
C GLN A 137 4.27 -3.73 -8.09
N ILE A 138 3.74 -2.60 -7.63
CA ILE A 138 3.71 -1.34 -8.38
C ILE A 138 4.74 -0.43 -7.72
N ILE A 139 5.69 0.09 -8.51
CA ILE A 139 6.80 0.90 -8.01
C ILE A 139 6.92 2.22 -8.77
N PRO A 140 7.34 3.32 -8.12
CA PRO A 140 7.66 4.54 -8.83
C PRO A 140 8.95 4.35 -9.62
N MET A 141 9.06 5.04 -10.74
CA MET A 141 10.20 4.97 -11.65
C MET A 141 11.54 5.23 -10.93
N GLU A 142 11.54 6.15 -9.97
CA GLU A 142 12.70 6.54 -9.18
C GLU A 142 13.18 5.40 -8.28
N HIS A 143 12.27 4.58 -7.74
CA HIS A 143 12.66 3.37 -7.01
C HIS A 143 13.18 2.29 -7.95
N ALA A 144 12.64 2.18 -9.17
CA ALA A 144 13.11 1.20 -10.15
C ALA A 144 14.58 1.42 -10.58
N PHE A 145 15.14 2.61 -10.36
CA PHE A 145 16.56 2.91 -10.61
C PHE A 145 17.49 2.59 -9.43
N SER A 146 16.98 2.19 -8.27
CA SER A 146 17.84 1.78 -7.16
C SER A 146 18.59 0.48 -7.46
N ARG A 147 19.75 0.28 -6.82
CA ARG A 147 20.61 -0.88 -7.09
C ARG A 147 19.88 -2.20 -6.84
N GLU A 148 19.09 -2.28 -5.78
CA GLU A 148 18.31 -3.49 -5.47
C GLU A 148 17.17 -3.76 -6.47
N MET A 149 16.69 -2.72 -7.17
CA MET A 149 15.53 -2.82 -8.07
C MET A 149 15.87 -2.96 -9.55
N LEU A 150 17.15 -3.01 -9.95
CA LEU A 150 17.54 -3.17 -11.36
C LEU A 150 16.92 -4.42 -12.03
N GLY A 151 16.62 -5.46 -11.24
CA GLY A 151 15.91 -6.66 -11.72
C GLY A 151 14.49 -6.38 -12.22
N ALA A 152 13.78 -5.40 -11.67
CA ALA A 152 12.39 -5.07 -12.03
C ALA A 152 12.22 -4.71 -13.50
N TRP A 153 13.25 -4.13 -14.13
CA TRP A 153 13.26 -3.81 -15.56
C TRP A 153 13.26 -5.02 -16.50
N LYS A 154 13.65 -6.20 -15.98
CA LYS A 154 13.74 -7.44 -16.75
C LYS A 154 12.63 -8.44 -16.41
N MET A 155 11.95 -8.22 -15.29
CA MET A 155 10.95 -9.12 -14.75
C MET A 155 9.53 -8.64 -15.07
N THR A 156 8.54 -9.53 -14.98
CA THR A 156 7.12 -9.25 -15.32
C THR A 156 6.25 -9.03 -14.09
N GLN A 157 6.85 -9.15 -12.89
CA GLN A 157 6.19 -9.03 -11.59
C GLN A 157 6.15 -7.61 -11.02
N TRP A 158 6.71 -6.65 -11.75
CA TRP A 158 6.74 -5.24 -11.37
C TRP A 158 6.10 -4.40 -12.46
N MET A 159 5.10 -3.61 -12.06
CA MET A 159 4.65 -2.46 -12.82
C MET A 159 5.47 -1.24 -12.40
N ILE A 160 6.04 -0.53 -13.38
CA ILE A 160 6.78 0.71 -13.13
C ILE A 160 5.90 1.88 -13.55
N VAL A 161 5.67 2.83 -12.65
CA VAL A 161 4.90 4.05 -12.89
C VAL A 161 5.82 5.27 -12.81
N GLY A 162 5.80 6.10 -13.86
CA GLY A 162 6.51 7.36 -13.92
C GLY A 162 5.56 8.57 -13.87
N PRO A 163 6.11 9.79 -13.79
CA PRO A 163 5.33 11.01 -13.75
C PRO A 163 4.42 11.16 -14.97
N ALA A 164 3.34 11.95 -14.82
CA ALA A 164 2.35 12.16 -15.88
C ALA A 164 2.95 12.81 -17.14
N GLU A 165 3.90 13.72 -16.91
CA GLU A 165 4.60 14.49 -17.92
C GLU A 165 6.11 14.23 -17.85
N MET A 166 6.79 14.40 -18.98
CA MET A 166 8.25 14.26 -19.04
C MET A 166 8.92 15.31 -18.13
N GLY A 167 9.81 14.87 -17.24
CA GLY A 167 10.43 15.75 -16.25
C GLY A 167 9.51 16.17 -15.09
N GLY A 168 8.36 15.51 -14.93
CA GLY A 168 7.47 15.72 -13.78
C GLY A 168 8.09 15.29 -12.45
N SER A 169 7.38 15.58 -11.35
CA SER A 169 7.82 15.31 -9.98
C SER A 169 7.99 13.82 -9.66
N ASP A 170 8.93 13.53 -8.76
CA ASP A 170 9.16 12.21 -8.18
C ASP A 170 7.85 11.63 -7.59
N LEU A 171 7.55 10.38 -7.95
CA LEU A 171 6.40 9.67 -7.40
C LEU A 171 6.72 8.96 -6.08
N LYS A 172 8.00 8.73 -5.77
CA LYS A 172 8.45 8.11 -4.53
C LYS A 172 8.01 8.92 -3.31
N GLY A 173 7.29 8.28 -2.40
CA GLY A 173 6.79 8.93 -1.19
C GLY A 173 5.72 9.99 -1.44
N SER A 174 5.17 10.09 -2.67
CA SER A 174 4.13 11.05 -2.98
C SER A 174 2.75 10.38 -3.06
N GLY A 175 1.75 11.12 -2.58
CA GLY A 175 0.37 10.66 -2.59
C GLY A 175 -0.26 10.78 -3.98
N PRO A 176 -1.30 9.98 -4.28
CA PRO A 176 -1.93 9.03 -3.36
C PRO A 176 -1.38 7.60 -3.46
N LEU A 177 -0.46 7.29 -4.39
CA LEU A 177 0.03 5.92 -4.62
C LEU A 177 1.09 5.49 -3.62
N PHE A 178 2.11 6.32 -3.38
CA PHE A 178 3.28 5.95 -2.59
C PHE A 178 3.36 6.70 -1.25
N SER A 179 2.26 7.36 -0.87
CA SER A 179 2.07 7.99 0.45
C SER A 179 0.58 8.20 0.71
N GLY A 180 0.20 8.25 1.98
CA GLY A 180 -1.18 8.40 2.41
C GLY A 180 -1.94 7.08 2.46
N GLY A 181 -3.20 7.10 2.01
CA GLY A 181 -4.26 6.23 2.51
C GLY A 181 -4.26 4.76 2.11
N LEU A 182 -3.39 4.27 1.21
CA LEU A 182 -3.28 2.82 1.01
C LEU A 182 -2.70 2.17 2.28
N LEU A 183 -3.15 0.97 2.59
CA LEU A 183 -2.77 0.24 3.81
C LEU A 183 -3.18 -1.24 3.65
N PRO A 184 -2.64 -2.17 4.45
CA PRO A 184 -2.99 -3.58 4.31
C PRO A 184 -4.46 -3.86 4.66
N GLY A 185 -4.92 -3.27 5.76
CA GLY A 185 -6.28 -3.38 6.24
C GLY A 185 -6.52 -4.61 7.12
N PRO A 186 -7.73 -4.75 7.69
CA PRO A 186 -8.02 -5.87 8.58
C PRO A 186 -8.03 -7.22 7.85
N SER A 187 -7.44 -8.21 8.50
CA SER A 187 -7.50 -9.61 8.08
C SER A 187 -8.89 -10.21 8.34
N ARG A 188 -9.12 -11.50 8.03
CA ARG A 188 -10.45 -12.12 8.20
C ARG A 188 -10.95 -12.13 9.66
N ASP A 189 -10.04 -12.29 10.61
CA ASP A 189 -10.37 -12.42 12.05
C ASP A 189 -10.17 -11.12 12.85
N GLU A 190 -9.89 -9.99 12.18
CA GLU A 190 -9.70 -8.70 12.84
C GLU A 190 -10.98 -7.85 12.73
N THR A 191 -11.47 -7.38 13.87
CA THR A 191 -12.51 -6.36 13.97
C THR A 191 -11.90 -5.03 14.44
N LEU A 192 -12.40 -3.94 13.87
CA LEU A 192 -12.10 -2.58 14.30
C LEU A 192 -13.24 -2.03 15.16
N TRP A 193 -13.19 -0.75 15.49
CA TRP A 193 -14.11 -0.11 16.43
C TRP A 193 -15.58 -0.07 15.95
N ASP A 194 -15.82 -0.24 14.66
CA ASP A 194 -17.16 -0.38 14.09
C ASP A 194 -17.17 -1.21 12.79
N LEU A 195 -18.36 -1.43 12.24
CA LEU A 195 -18.61 -2.15 10.99
C LEU A 195 -17.85 -1.51 9.82
N TRP A 196 -18.03 -0.21 9.60
CA TRP A 196 -17.49 0.51 8.45
C TRP A 196 -15.98 0.57 8.45
N SER A 197 -15.38 0.66 9.61
CA SER A 197 -13.94 0.62 9.79
C SER A 197 -13.41 -0.78 9.52
N THR A 198 -14.11 -1.82 10.01
CA THR A 198 -13.72 -3.20 9.75
C THR A 198 -13.78 -3.55 8.26
N TYR A 199 -14.86 -3.17 7.56
CA TYR A 199 -15.07 -3.53 6.16
C TYR A 199 -14.43 -2.55 5.18
N GLY A 200 -14.57 -1.25 5.42
CA GLY A 200 -14.13 -0.19 4.54
C GLY A 200 -12.62 0.07 4.60
N ARG A 201 -11.95 -0.22 5.73
CA ARG A 201 -10.48 -0.06 5.86
C ARG A 201 -9.70 -1.18 5.15
N LYS A 202 -10.22 -1.72 4.05
CA LYS A 202 -9.59 -2.77 3.24
C LYS A 202 -9.53 -2.32 1.78
N PRO A 203 -8.34 -2.00 1.23
CA PRO A 203 -8.24 -1.75 -0.20
C PRO A 203 -8.71 -2.95 -1.00
N LEU A 204 -9.31 -2.69 -2.16
CA LEU A 204 -9.77 -3.71 -3.09
C LEU A 204 -9.10 -3.48 -4.43
N VAL A 205 -8.43 -4.50 -4.95
CA VAL A 205 -7.84 -4.50 -6.28
C VAL A 205 -8.68 -5.33 -7.22
N LEU A 206 -9.22 -4.68 -8.25
CA LEU A 206 -9.95 -5.30 -9.36
C LEU A 206 -9.12 -5.21 -10.63
N VAL A 207 -9.44 -6.08 -11.59
CA VAL A 207 -8.79 -6.11 -12.90
C VAL A 207 -9.80 -6.18 -14.03
N ARG A 208 -9.39 -5.79 -15.24
CA ARG A 208 -10.05 -6.16 -16.48
C ARG A 208 -9.16 -7.14 -17.22
N LEU A 209 -9.73 -8.26 -17.66
CA LEU A 209 -9.07 -9.24 -18.52
C LEU A 209 -9.51 -8.99 -19.96
N ASP A 210 -8.55 -8.83 -20.87
CA ASP A 210 -8.77 -8.64 -22.32
C ASP A 210 -9.76 -7.51 -22.66
N GLY A 211 -9.82 -6.49 -21.81
CA GLY A 211 -10.76 -5.38 -21.97
C GLY A 211 -12.21 -5.71 -21.61
N GLY A 212 -12.48 -6.86 -20.99
CA GLY A 212 -13.77 -7.26 -20.46
C GLY A 212 -14.23 -6.43 -19.24
N PRO A 213 -15.27 -6.86 -18.52
CA PRO A 213 -15.76 -6.15 -17.34
C PRO A 213 -14.74 -6.18 -16.17
N TRP A 214 -14.94 -5.31 -15.18
CA TRP A 214 -14.19 -5.38 -13.92
C TRP A 214 -14.52 -6.67 -13.18
N THR A 215 -13.48 -7.42 -12.82
CA THR A 215 -13.57 -8.66 -12.06
C THR A 215 -12.59 -8.65 -10.89
N LYS A 216 -12.75 -9.60 -9.96
CA LYS A 216 -11.79 -9.83 -8.88
C LYS A 216 -10.44 -10.24 -9.46
N MET A 217 -9.36 -9.90 -8.76
CA MET A 217 -8.02 -10.42 -9.07
C MET A 217 -8.05 -11.97 -9.13
N PRO A 218 -7.50 -12.59 -10.19
CA PRO A 218 -7.39 -14.05 -10.25
C PRO A 218 -6.47 -14.57 -9.15
N ALA A 219 -6.86 -15.71 -8.57
CA ALA A 219 -6.07 -16.38 -7.54
C ALA A 219 -4.86 -17.08 -8.17
N LEU A 220 -3.66 -16.56 -7.92
CA LEU A 220 -2.38 -17.04 -8.47
C LEU A 220 -1.34 -17.13 -7.35
N THR A 221 -0.72 -18.29 -7.23
CA THR A 221 0.30 -18.59 -6.20
C THR A 221 1.67 -18.76 -6.84
N GLY A 222 2.71 -18.33 -6.13
CA GLY A 222 4.10 -18.45 -6.51
C GLY A 222 4.50 -17.47 -7.62
N ARG A 223 5.59 -17.82 -8.31
CA ARG A 223 6.06 -17.07 -9.47
C ARG A 223 5.45 -17.67 -10.75
N GLN A 224 4.77 -16.84 -11.53
CA GLN A 224 4.22 -17.21 -12.84
C GLN A 224 4.40 -16.03 -13.80
N ASP A 225 5.35 -16.13 -14.73
CA ASP A 225 5.86 -14.97 -15.48
C ASP A 225 4.87 -14.38 -16.50
N HIS A 226 3.87 -15.17 -16.91
CA HIS A 226 2.91 -14.80 -17.97
C HIS A 226 1.44 -14.82 -17.50
N ALA A 227 1.20 -15.07 -16.21
CA ALA A 227 -0.15 -15.32 -15.71
C ALA A 227 -1.07 -14.08 -15.71
N LEU A 228 -0.53 -12.88 -15.93
CA LEU A 228 -1.27 -11.61 -15.93
C LEU A 228 -1.16 -10.86 -17.26
N GLU A 229 -0.70 -11.49 -18.35
CA GLU A 229 -0.59 -10.83 -19.67
C GLU A 229 -1.94 -10.36 -20.22
N GLY A 230 -3.02 -11.08 -19.90
CA GLY A 230 -4.39 -10.68 -20.27
C GLY A 230 -4.95 -9.54 -19.42
N VAL A 231 -4.27 -9.11 -18.33
CA VAL A 231 -4.74 -7.97 -17.53
C VAL A 231 -4.51 -6.68 -18.30
N THR A 232 -5.58 -6.00 -18.71
CA THR A 232 -5.48 -4.73 -19.44
C THR A 232 -5.61 -3.51 -18.54
N HIS A 233 -6.29 -3.65 -17.40
CA HIS A 233 -6.47 -2.56 -16.43
C HIS A 233 -6.45 -3.09 -15.00
N ILE A 234 -5.93 -2.26 -14.09
CA ILE A 234 -5.96 -2.49 -12.66
C ILE A 234 -6.71 -1.32 -12.01
N ARG A 235 -7.61 -1.59 -11.08
CA ARG A 235 -8.30 -0.57 -10.26
C ARG A 235 -8.07 -0.86 -8.79
N ILE A 236 -7.55 0.13 -8.08
CA ILE A 236 -7.28 0.06 -6.63
C ILE A 236 -8.26 1.00 -5.93
N TYR A 237 -9.19 0.45 -5.18
CA TYR A 237 -10.08 1.22 -4.30
C TYR A 237 -9.35 1.59 -3.03
N PHE A 238 -9.45 2.87 -2.65
CA PHE A 238 -8.88 3.36 -1.40
C PHE A 238 -9.80 2.99 -0.24
N PRO A 239 -9.21 2.75 0.94
CA PRO A 239 -9.97 2.43 2.12
C PRO A 239 -10.75 3.66 2.61
N PHE A 240 -11.85 3.39 3.30
CA PHE A 240 -12.67 4.38 3.99
C PHE A 240 -13.08 3.83 5.35
N THR A 241 -13.32 4.70 6.32
CA THR A 241 -13.82 4.29 7.65
C THR A 241 -15.15 4.93 7.99
N ALA A 242 -15.54 6.00 7.28
CA ALA A 242 -16.81 6.65 7.48
C ALA A 242 -17.96 5.84 6.86
N GLU A 243 -19.09 5.82 7.55
CA GLU A 243 -20.35 5.29 7.01
C GLU A 243 -20.76 6.06 5.75
N PRO A 244 -20.96 5.37 4.60
CA PRO A 244 -21.54 6.00 3.43
C PRO A 244 -22.92 6.59 3.74
N GLN A 245 -23.10 7.88 3.47
CA GLN A 245 -24.34 8.64 3.75
C GLN A 245 -24.70 8.79 5.24
N GLY A 246 -23.80 8.40 6.16
CA GLY A 246 -23.96 8.70 7.58
C GLY A 246 -23.92 10.21 7.85
N ALA A 247 -24.43 10.62 9.01
CA ALA A 247 -24.13 11.96 9.52
C ALA A 247 -22.60 12.12 9.51
N GLY A 248 -22.10 13.22 8.92
CA GLY A 248 -20.68 13.45 8.66
C GLY A 248 -19.78 13.22 9.88
N PRO A 249 -18.44 13.19 9.70
CA PRO A 249 -17.50 12.62 10.67
C PRO A 249 -17.80 13.10 12.09
N ALA A 250 -18.15 12.14 12.96
CA ALA A 250 -18.22 12.38 14.39
C ALA A 250 -16.87 12.95 14.82
N ARG A 251 -16.89 14.15 15.42
CA ARG A 251 -15.72 14.71 16.10
C ARG A 251 -15.13 13.62 16.99
N SER A 252 -13.83 13.36 16.87
CA SER A 252 -13.13 12.44 17.76
C SER A 252 -13.58 12.71 19.21
N PRO A 253 -13.94 11.68 19.99
CA PRO A 253 -14.16 11.90 21.41
C PRO A 253 -12.84 12.45 21.95
N ALA A 254 -12.90 13.63 22.57
CA ALA A 254 -11.78 14.18 23.30
C ALA A 254 -11.29 13.10 24.27
N ALA A 255 -9.99 12.83 24.24
CA ALA A 255 -9.34 11.99 25.23
C ALA A 255 -9.71 12.54 26.62
N LYS A 256 -10.29 11.68 27.46
CA LYS A 256 -10.34 11.91 28.91
C LYS A 256 -9.03 11.44 29.52
#